data_AF-A0A2E8ECU7-F1
#
_entry.id   AF-A0A2E8ECU7-F1
#
_cell.length_a   1.000
_cell.length_b   1.000
_cell.length_c   1.000
_cell.angle_alpha   90.00
_cell.angle_beta   90.00
_cell.angle_gamma   90.00
#
_symmetry.space_group_name_H-M   'P 1'
#
loop_
_entity.id
_entity.type
_entity.pdbx_description
1 polymer ?
#
loop_
_entity_poly.entity_id
_entity_poly.type
_entity_poly.pdbx_seq_one_letter_code
_entity_poly.pdbx_strand_id
1 'polypeptide(L)'
;MAGRVVGLDAFGHFQVIFMRVGVLFLSLCGEGLELSSVQSLGLIVVAWFVFYGIVKVLRLERYGVDLHPLFALVKSTRLNSFLLRVGGWRPGFWRALGNMGVVSFLGQVVFLTWMLVQNLFKFVYVPEKASPMMPLIPGVTIRFSNLPWFLAAAGVVILMHELAHGVQCVVAGVRVKSAALLLAVITFGGAVEPDEDDMKAAPLLSSLRIFAFGSFVNLVMGVSLILFFSLWRGTLPLAMGAFLNWLYFISTNLALVNMLPVYPLDGGQMLRAWLSTQEGWMVRGERLVRYGFLALMVSNLVLSLARFGLVPF
;
A
#
# COMPACT_ATOMS: atom_id res chain seq x y z
N MET A 1 6.08 32.91 -30.59
CA MET A 1 6.58 31.84 -31.48
C MET A 1 6.99 30.63 -30.63
N ALA A 2 6.48 29.46 -31.02
CA ALA A 2 6.82 28.08 -30.67
C ALA A 2 7.57 27.78 -29.35
N GLY A 3 6.80 27.32 -28.35
CA GLY A 3 7.28 26.51 -27.22
C GLY A 3 6.33 25.33 -27.00
N ARG A 4 6.04 24.59 -28.07
CA ARG A 4 5.09 23.47 -28.08
C ARG A 4 5.82 22.21 -28.55
N VAL A 5 5.63 21.13 -27.79
CA VAL A 5 5.78 19.71 -28.19
C VAL A 5 7.22 19.21 -28.38
N VAL A 6 7.88 18.88 -27.26
CA VAL A 6 8.98 17.87 -27.25
C VAL A 6 8.86 16.90 -26.06
N GLY A 7 8.15 17.28 -24.98
CA GLY A 7 7.98 16.43 -23.78
C GLY A 7 6.92 15.33 -23.86
N LEU A 8 6.11 15.27 -24.93
CA LEU A 8 5.05 14.25 -25.09
C LEU A 8 5.62 12.92 -25.63
N ASP A 9 6.61 12.98 -26.52
CA ASP A 9 7.16 11.78 -27.16
C ASP A 9 8.07 11.00 -26.21
N ALA A 10 8.90 11.67 -25.41
CA ALA A 10 9.80 10.98 -24.47
C ALA A 10 9.05 10.22 -23.36
N PHE A 11 7.94 10.77 -22.85
CA PHE A 11 7.13 10.11 -21.82
C PHE A 11 6.29 8.95 -22.40
N GLY A 12 5.79 9.10 -23.63
CA GLY A 12 5.15 8.03 -24.38
C GLY A 12 6.13 6.89 -24.69
N HIS A 13 7.35 7.22 -25.13
CA HIS A 13 8.42 6.24 -25.34
C HIS A 13 8.87 5.57 -24.05
N PHE A 14 8.94 6.28 -22.92
CA PHE A 14 9.26 5.70 -21.62
C PHE A 14 8.17 4.73 -21.13
N GLN A 15 6.89 5.09 -21.28
CA GLN A 15 5.78 4.17 -20.98
C GLN A 15 5.81 2.93 -21.88
N VAL A 16 6.10 3.11 -23.18
CA VAL A 16 6.23 2.00 -24.13
C VAL A 16 7.44 1.12 -23.82
N ILE A 17 8.58 1.68 -23.41
CA ILE A 17 9.77 0.91 -23.01
C ILE A 17 9.51 0.17 -21.70
N PHE A 18 8.94 0.82 -20.69
CA PHE A 18 8.59 0.16 -19.42
C PHE A 18 7.55 -0.95 -19.63
N MET A 19 6.56 -0.72 -20.50
CA MET A 19 5.55 -1.71 -20.86
C MET A 19 6.16 -2.85 -21.71
N ARG A 20 7.10 -2.58 -22.61
CA ARG A 20 7.81 -3.61 -23.40
C ARG A 20 8.80 -4.42 -22.57
N VAL A 21 9.53 -3.78 -21.64
CA VAL A 21 10.39 -4.47 -20.66
C VAL A 21 9.54 -5.28 -19.69
N GLY A 22 8.40 -4.73 -19.26
CA GLY A 22 7.40 -5.46 -18.50
C GLY A 22 6.89 -6.69 -19.25
N VAL A 23 6.51 -6.56 -20.51
CA VAL A 23 6.07 -7.69 -21.36
C VAL A 23 7.19 -8.71 -21.61
N LEU A 24 8.43 -8.27 -21.81
CA LEU A 24 9.59 -9.16 -21.95
C LEU A 24 9.88 -9.92 -20.64
N PHE A 25 9.78 -9.24 -19.51
CA PHE A 25 9.92 -9.84 -18.17
C PHE A 25 8.77 -10.82 -17.88
N LEU A 26 7.54 -10.49 -18.27
CA LEU A 26 6.38 -11.39 -18.21
C LEU A 26 6.56 -12.62 -19.09
N SER A 27 7.14 -12.46 -20.29
CA SER A 27 7.43 -13.56 -21.22
C SER A 27 8.53 -14.47 -20.69
N LEU A 28 9.57 -13.91 -20.05
CA LEU A 28 10.64 -14.68 -19.40
C LEU A 28 10.18 -15.37 -18.12
N CYS A 29 9.22 -14.79 -17.38
CA CYS A 29 8.60 -15.43 -16.21
C CYS A 29 7.62 -16.56 -16.59
N GLY A 30 7.11 -16.56 -17.83
CA GLY A 30 6.22 -17.60 -18.36
C GLY A 30 6.89 -18.96 -18.56
N GLU A 31 8.22 -19.01 -18.68
CA GLU A 31 8.99 -20.25 -18.91
C GLU A 31 9.43 -20.98 -17.63
N GLY A 32 8.86 -20.67 -16.46
CA GLY A 32 9.14 -21.43 -15.24
C GLY A 32 10.53 -21.18 -14.66
N LEU A 33 10.97 -19.91 -14.63
CA LEU A 33 12.24 -19.51 -14.03
C LEU A 33 12.23 -19.78 -12.50
N GLU A 34 12.75 -20.93 -12.07
CA GLU A 34 12.91 -21.26 -10.64
C GLU A 34 14.23 -20.69 -10.10
N LEU A 35 14.22 -19.40 -9.75
CA LEU A 35 15.35 -18.80 -9.04
C LEU A 35 15.29 -19.12 -7.54
N SER A 36 16.45 -19.43 -6.97
CA SER A 36 16.62 -19.45 -5.51
C SER A 36 16.36 -18.07 -4.91
N SER A 37 15.98 -18.00 -3.63
CA SER A 37 15.73 -16.72 -2.94
C SER A 37 16.92 -15.75 -3.03
N VAL A 38 18.15 -16.27 -2.99
CA VAL A 38 19.38 -15.47 -3.11
C VAL A 38 19.51 -14.89 -4.52
N GLN A 39 19.22 -15.68 -5.55
CA GLN A 39 19.25 -15.20 -6.94
C GLN A 39 18.16 -14.15 -7.20
N SER A 40 16.95 -14.34 -6.65
CA SER A 40 15.87 -13.37 -6.75
C SER A 40 16.24 -12.03 -6.10
N LEU A 41 16.81 -12.07 -4.89
CA LEU A 41 17.29 -10.87 -4.22
C LEU A 41 18.42 -10.19 -5.00
N GLY A 42 19.36 -10.97 -5.55
CA GLY A 42 20.42 -10.46 -6.42
C GLY A 42 19.87 -9.75 -7.65
N LEU A 43 18.87 -10.34 -8.33
CA LEU A 43 18.21 -9.74 -9.49
C LEU A 43 17.52 -8.41 -9.12
N ILE A 44 16.81 -8.36 -7.99
CA ILE A 44 16.14 -7.14 -7.52
C ILE A 44 17.16 -6.02 -7.28
N VAL A 45 18.27 -6.33 -6.60
CA VAL A 45 19.32 -5.36 -6.32
C VAL A 45 19.96 -4.86 -7.62
N VAL A 46 20.28 -5.77 -8.55
CA VAL A 46 20.83 -5.39 -9.87
C VAL A 46 19.84 -4.53 -10.65
N ALA A 47 18.57 -4.92 -10.71
CA ALA A 47 17.51 -4.15 -11.37
C ALA A 47 17.37 -2.75 -10.77
N TRP A 48 17.48 -2.61 -9.45
CA TRP A 48 17.48 -1.33 -8.77
C TRP A 48 18.67 -0.45 -9.16
N PHE A 49 19.90 -0.99 -9.18
CA PHE A 49 21.08 -0.25 -9.63
C PHE A 49 21.00 0.18 -11.09
N VAL A 50 20.46 -0.68 -11.96
CA VAL A 50 20.20 -0.35 -13.37
C VAL A 50 19.19 0.80 -13.47
N PHE A 51 18.06 0.70 -12.76
CA PHE A 51 17.06 1.77 -12.71
C PHE A 51 17.66 3.09 -12.18
N TYR A 52 18.41 3.03 -11.08
CA TYR A 52 19.09 4.19 -10.50
C TYR A 52 20.04 4.85 -11.51
N GLY A 53 20.85 4.04 -12.20
CA GLY A 53 21.75 4.50 -13.26
C GLY A 53 20.99 5.16 -14.41
N ILE A 54 19.91 4.54 -14.89
CA ILE A 54 19.06 5.10 -15.96
C ILE A 54 18.49 6.47 -15.55
N VAL A 55 17.95 6.59 -14.33
CA VAL A 55 17.41 7.86 -13.81
C VAL A 55 18.47 8.96 -13.80
N LYS A 56 19.69 8.64 -13.36
CA LYS A 56 20.81 9.60 -13.32
C LYS A 56 21.32 9.97 -14.72
N VAL A 57 21.53 8.99 -15.60
CA VAL A 57 22.03 9.21 -16.97
C VAL A 57 21.05 10.03 -17.80
N LEU A 58 19.76 9.68 -17.75
CA LEU A 58 18.71 10.37 -18.49
C LEU A 58 18.21 11.65 -17.76
N ARG A 59 18.75 11.96 -16.58
CA ARG A 59 18.35 13.10 -15.73
C ARG A 59 16.83 13.17 -15.51
N LEU A 60 16.22 12.01 -15.21
CA LEU A 60 14.75 11.89 -15.05
C LEU A 60 14.21 12.72 -13.88
N GLU A 61 15.07 13.18 -12.99
CA GLU A 61 14.77 14.16 -11.93
C GLU A 61 14.09 15.43 -12.48
N ARG A 62 14.47 15.86 -13.70
CA ARG A 62 13.83 17.00 -14.38
C ARG A 62 12.39 16.74 -14.81
N TYR A 63 11.97 15.47 -14.84
CA TYR A 63 10.64 15.03 -15.23
C TYR A 63 9.80 14.55 -14.04
N GLY A 64 10.21 14.88 -12.80
CA GLY A 64 9.42 14.60 -11.59
C GLY A 64 9.75 13.27 -10.90
N VAL A 65 10.90 12.65 -11.20
CA VAL A 65 11.42 11.48 -10.48
C VAL A 65 12.36 11.92 -9.36
N ASP A 66 11.89 11.94 -8.12
CA ASP A 66 12.73 12.21 -6.95
C ASP A 66 13.42 10.91 -6.50
N LEU A 67 14.74 10.83 -6.70
CA LEU A 67 15.52 9.61 -6.52
C LEU A 67 16.34 9.62 -5.23
N HIS A 68 16.09 8.64 -4.37
CA HIS A 68 16.82 8.36 -3.14
C HIS A 68 17.57 7.02 -3.26
N PRO A 69 18.54 6.72 -2.37
CA PRO A 69 19.33 5.49 -2.47
C PRO A 69 18.50 4.19 -2.46
N LEU A 70 17.39 4.16 -1.72
CA LEU A 70 16.56 2.96 -1.51
C LEU A 70 15.14 3.09 -2.05
N PHE A 71 14.74 4.27 -2.53
CA PHE A 71 13.42 4.48 -3.11
C PHE A 71 13.42 5.64 -4.11
N ALA A 72 12.39 5.70 -4.95
CA ALA A 72 12.14 6.76 -5.91
C ALA A 72 10.66 7.14 -5.87
N LEU A 73 10.38 8.43 -5.97
CA LEU A 73 9.02 8.98 -6.04
C LEU A 73 8.80 9.55 -7.43
N VAL A 74 7.85 9.00 -8.17
CA VAL A 74 7.42 9.55 -9.46
C VAL A 74 6.19 10.40 -9.22
N LYS A 75 6.38 11.71 -9.09
CA LYS A 75 5.30 12.67 -8.78
C LYS A 75 4.52 13.06 -10.04
N SER A 76 3.22 13.24 -9.90
CA SER A 76 2.31 13.63 -10.97
C SER A 76 1.10 14.39 -10.43
N THR A 77 0.74 15.48 -11.11
CA THR A 77 -0.47 16.26 -10.82
C THR A 77 -1.67 15.84 -11.65
N ARG A 78 -1.50 14.85 -12.55
CA ARG A 78 -2.54 14.44 -13.52
C ARG A 78 -3.82 13.93 -12.86
N LEU A 79 -3.72 13.38 -11.64
CA LEU A 79 -4.86 12.88 -10.89
C LEU A 79 -5.59 13.97 -10.09
N ASN A 80 -5.01 15.17 -9.92
CA ASN A 80 -5.58 16.21 -9.07
C ASN A 80 -6.95 16.67 -9.59
N SER A 81 -7.10 16.91 -10.90
CA SER A 81 -8.38 17.30 -11.50
C SER A 81 -9.44 16.19 -11.44
N PHE A 82 -9.01 14.92 -11.41
CA PHE A 82 -9.91 13.78 -11.20
C PHE A 82 -10.38 13.75 -9.74
N LEU A 83 -9.46 13.87 -8.78
CA LEU A 83 -9.77 13.94 -7.34
C LEU A 83 -10.72 15.10 -7.02
N LEU A 84 -10.50 16.28 -7.59
CA LEU A 84 -11.38 17.44 -7.41
C LEU A 84 -12.81 17.15 -7.91
N ARG A 85 -12.95 16.50 -9.08
CA ARG A 85 -14.28 16.11 -9.60
C ARG A 85 -14.96 15.07 -8.72
N VAL A 86 -14.24 14.01 -8.35
CA VAL A 86 -14.81 12.91 -7.57
C VAL A 86 -15.12 13.36 -6.14
N GLY A 87 -14.18 14.00 -5.45
CA GLY A 87 -14.38 14.50 -4.08
C GLY A 87 -15.38 15.67 -4.01
N GLY A 88 -15.47 16.48 -5.06
CA GLY A 88 -16.48 17.52 -5.20
C GLY A 88 -17.90 16.97 -5.50
N TRP A 89 -18.01 15.73 -5.98
CA TRP A 89 -19.30 15.10 -6.20
C TRP A 89 -19.94 14.72 -4.87
N ARG A 90 -21.09 15.34 -4.55
CA ARG A 90 -21.88 15.09 -3.33
C ARG A 90 -21.00 14.96 -2.05
N PRO A 91 -20.37 16.04 -1.56
CA PRO A 91 -19.46 15.97 -0.41
C PRO A 91 -20.08 15.39 0.87
N GLY A 92 -21.40 15.44 1.02
CA GLY A 92 -22.11 14.78 2.12
C GLY A 92 -22.01 13.25 2.09
N PHE A 93 -22.06 12.66 0.90
CA PHE A 93 -21.89 11.22 0.70
C PHE A 93 -20.49 10.77 1.12
N TRP A 94 -19.45 11.46 0.65
CA TRP A 94 -18.07 11.15 1.04
C TRP A 94 -17.80 11.38 2.53
N ARG A 95 -18.40 12.42 3.14
CA ARG A 95 -18.32 12.61 4.60
C ARG A 95 -18.94 11.44 5.37
N ALA A 96 -20.08 10.93 4.92
CA ALA A 96 -20.73 9.77 5.55
C ALA A 96 -19.84 8.53 5.48
N LEU A 97 -19.27 8.23 4.31
CA LEU A 97 -18.32 7.11 4.17
C LEU A 97 -17.03 7.32 4.96
N GLY A 98 -16.52 8.57 5.02
CA GLY A 98 -15.38 8.92 5.87
C GLY A 98 -15.64 8.65 7.35
N ASN A 99 -16.84 8.97 7.85
CA ASN A 99 -17.25 8.62 9.22
C ASN A 99 -17.27 7.11 9.44
N MET A 100 -17.79 6.33 8.48
CA MET A 100 -17.75 4.87 8.55
C MET A 100 -16.30 4.36 8.61
N GLY A 101 -15.39 4.98 7.86
CA GLY A 101 -13.96 4.69 7.93
C GLY A 101 -13.38 4.89 9.33
N VAL A 102 -13.66 6.03 9.95
CA VAL A 102 -13.23 6.33 11.33
C VAL A 102 -13.79 5.32 12.34
N VAL A 103 -15.06 4.90 12.20
CA VAL A 103 -15.64 3.85 13.03
C VAL A 103 -14.96 2.49 12.79
N SER A 104 -14.68 2.16 11.52
CA SER A 104 -14.05 0.90 11.15
C SER A 104 -12.62 0.77 11.70
N PHE A 105 -11.89 1.87 11.86
CA PHE A 105 -10.53 1.89 12.44
C PHE A 105 -10.48 1.19 13.80
N LEU A 106 -11.38 1.53 14.72
CA LEU A 106 -11.42 0.91 16.05
C LEU A 106 -11.65 -0.60 15.95
N GLY A 107 -12.57 -1.02 15.07
CA GLY A 107 -12.82 -2.44 14.82
C GLY A 107 -11.60 -3.17 14.24
N GLN A 108 -10.90 -2.55 13.29
CA GLN A 108 -9.70 -3.13 12.67
C GLN A 108 -8.54 -3.25 13.66
N VAL A 109 -8.31 -2.24 14.50
CA VAL A 109 -7.27 -2.30 15.56
C VAL A 109 -7.57 -3.41 16.56
N VAL A 110 -8.80 -3.49 17.05
CA VAL A 110 -9.22 -4.54 18.01
C VAL A 110 -9.07 -5.93 17.37
N PHE A 111 -9.58 -6.10 16.15
CA PHE A 111 -9.51 -7.37 15.43
C PHE A 111 -8.07 -7.81 15.17
N LEU A 112 -7.21 -6.91 14.68
CA LEU A 112 -5.81 -7.22 14.40
C LEU A 112 -5.03 -7.53 15.69
N THR A 113 -5.28 -6.78 16.77
CA THR A 113 -4.68 -7.07 18.09
C THR A 113 -5.07 -8.47 18.56
N TRP A 114 -6.36 -8.80 18.47
CA TRP A 114 -6.85 -10.13 18.80
C TRP A 114 -6.17 -11.22 17.95
N MET A 115 -6.09 -11.04 16.62
CA MET A 115 -5.44 -12.01 15.74
C MET A 115 -3.97 -12.22 16.11
N LEU A 116 -3.20 -11.15 16.33
CA LEU A 116 -1.78 -11.24 16.63
C LEU A 116 -1.52 -11.86 18.00
N VAL A 117 -2.32 -11.54 19.02
CA VAL A 117 -2.22 -12.16 20.35
C VAL A 117 -2.59 -13.63 20.30
N GLN A 118 -3.68 -13.98 19.60
CA GLN A 118 -4.08 -15.37 19.39
C GLN A 118 -3.01 -16.16 18.65
N ASN A 119 -2.32 -15.55 17.69
CA ASN A 119 -1.26 -16.21 16.96
C ASN A 119 0.00 -16.43 17.82
N LEU A 120 0.37 -15.48 18.69
CA LEU A 120 1.42 -15.71 19.71
C LEU A 120 1.05 -16.85 20.66
N PHE A 121 -0.20 -16.89 21.13
CA PHE A 121 -0.67 -18.00 21.97
C PHE A 121 -0.52 -19.34 21.24
N LYS A 122 -0.90 -19.42 19.97
CA LYS A 122 -0.75 -20.63 19.15
C LYS A 122 0.73 -21.03 19.02
N PHE A 123 1.66 -20.10 18.82
CA PHE A 123 3.09 -20.43 18.77
C PHE A 123 3.62 -21.09 20.05
N VAL A 124 3.05 -20.77 21.20
CA VAL A 124 3.49 -21.32 22.50
C VAL A 124 2.79 -22.63 22.83
N TYR A 125 1.47 -22.69 22.64
CA TYR A 125 0.65 -23.79 23.17
C TYR A 125 0.19 -24.80 22.12
N VAL A 126 -0.01 -24.37 20.86
CA VAL A 126 -0.48 -25.26 19.77
C VAL A 126 0.23 -24.89 18.46
N PRO A 127 1.56 -25.10 18.35
CA PRO A 127 2.37 -24.53 17.28
C PRO A 127 1.95 -24.96 15.87
N GLU A 128 1.32 -26.13 15.74
CA GLU A 128 0.79 -26.67 14.47
C GLU A 128 -0.39 -25.85 13.92
N LYS A 129 -1.11 -25.10 14.78
CA LYS A 129 -2.23 -24.24 14.38
C LYS A 129 -1.81 -22.78 14.21
N ALA A 130 -0.53 -22.44 14.45
CA ALA A 130 -0.02 -21.09 14.25
C ALA A 130 -0.07 -20.72 12.76
N SER A 131 -0.41 -19.47 12.47
CA SER A 131 -0.49 -18.94 11.12
C SER A 131 0.78 -18.17 10.78
N PRO A 132 1.37 -18.37 9.60
CA PRO A 132 2.57 -17.64 9.20
C PRO A 132 2.26 -16.17 8.93
N MET A 133 3.05 -15.28 9.53
CA MET A 133 3.12 -13.86 9.19
C MET A 133 4.45 -13.62 8.47
N MET A 134 4.41 -13.30 7.18
CA MET A 134 5.60 -13.12 6.35
C MET A 134 5.51 -11.84 5.50
N PRO A 135 6.64 -11.17 5.21
CA PRO A 135 6.65 -10.05 4.27
C PRO A 135 6.41 -10.56 2.84
N LEU A 136 5.72 -9.73 2.05
CA LEU A 136 5.48 -9.98 0.63
C LEU A 136 6.67 -9.43 -0.17
N ILE A 137 7.54 -10.33 -0.63
CA ILE A 137 8.78 -10.03 -1.34
C ILE A 137 8.74 -10.75 -2.70
N PRO A 138 8.66 -10.00 -3.82
CA PRO A 138 8.76 -10.53 -5.17
C PRO A 138 9.93 -11.50 -5.34
N GLY A 139 9.69 -12.69 -5.90
CA GLY A 139 10.72 -13.69 -6.16
C GLY A 139 11.25 -14.43 -4.93
N VAL A 140 10.84 -14.06 -3.71
CA VAL A 140 11.23 -14.74 -2.47
C VAL A 140 10.02 -15.41 -1.82
N THR A 141 9.05 -14.62 -1.35
CA THR A 141 7.79 -15.14 -0.80
C THR A 141 6.68 -15.14 -1.83
N ILE A 142 6.86 -14.48 -2.98
CA ILE A 142 5.93 -14.50 -4.11
C ILE A 142 6.62 -15.16 -5.29
N ARG A 143 6.06 -16.25 -5.80
CA ARG A 143 6.61 -16.94 -6.97
C ARG A 143 6.59 -16.04 -8.22
N PHE A 144 7.57 -16.19 -9.10
CA PHE A 144 7.63 -15.42 -10.37
C PHE A 144 6.38 -15.61 -11.24
N SER A 145 5.80 -16.81 -11.23
CA SER A 145 4.53 -17.09 -11.92
C SER A 145 3.34 -16.30 -11.38
N ASN A 146 3.36 -15.93 -10.10
CA ASN A 146 2.32 -15.14 -9.44
C ASN A 146 2.59 -13.63 -9.48
N LEU A 147 3.83 -13.24 -9.77
CA LEU A 147 4.26 -11.84 -9.76
C LEU A 147 3.41 -10.92 -10.67
N PRO A 148 2.99 -11.30 -11.89
CA PRO A 148 2.15 -10.45 -12.73
C PRO A 148 0.81 -10.10 -12.06
N TRP A 149 0.19 -11.12 -11.47
CA TRP A 149 -1.11 -11.01 -10.80
C TRP A 149 -0.99 -10.22 -9.50
N PHE A 150 0.06 -10.49 -8.72
CA PHE A 150 0.38 -9.73 -7.51
C PHE A 150 0.61 -8.25 -7.83
N LEU A 151 1.47 -7.92 -8.80
CA LEU A 151 1.80 -6.53 -9.16
C LEU A 151 0.57 -5.78 -9.65
N ALA A 152 -0.24 -6.41 -10.50
CA ALA A 152 -1.49 -5.83 -10.98
C ALA A 152 -2.47 -5.58 -9.83
N ALA A 153 -2.65 -6.57 -8.94
CA ALA A 153 -3.56 -6.46 -7.81
C ALA A 153 -3.10 -5.39 -6.80
N ALA A 154 -1.83 -5.41 -6.39
CA ALA A 154 -1.29 -4.40 -5.50
C ALA A 154 -1.36 -3.00 -6.12
N GLY A 155 -1.09 -2.86 -7.43
CA GLY A 155 -1.23 -1.59 -8.14
C GLY A 155 -2.65 -1.02 -8.05
N VAL A 156 -3.67 -1.86 -8.24
CA VAL A 156 -5.08 -1.46 -8.07
C VAL A 156 -5.40 -1.09 -6.63
N VAL A 157 -5.03 -1.93 -5.66
CA VAL A 157 -5.35 -1.71 -4.24
C VAL A 157 -4.69 -0.43 -3.73
N ILE A 158 -3.40 -0.26 -3.99
CA ILE A 158 -2.64 0.93 -3.58
C ILE A 158 -3.22 2.18 -4.25
N LEU A 159 -3.49 2.14 -5.56
CA LEU A 159 -4.08 3.28 -6.25
C LEU A 159 -5.42 3.67 -5.63
N MET A 160 -6.30 2.70 -5.38
CA MET A 160 -7.62 2.95 -4.79
C MET A 160 -7.51 3.48 -3.35
N HIS A 161 -6.55 2.98 -2.58
CA HIS A 161 -6.22 3.47 -1.24
C HIS A 161 -5.83 4.95 -1.24
N GLU A 162 -4.86 5.31 -2.08
CA GLU A 162 -4.35 6.68 -2.16
C GLU A 162 -5.40 7.66 -2.73
N LEU A 163 -6.14 7.23 -3.74
CA LEU A 163 -7.25 8.03 -4.28
C LEU A 163 -8.31 8.29 -3.21
N ALA A 164 -8.57 7.34 -2.31
CA ALA A 164 -9.50 7.54 -1.21
C ALA A 164 -9.02 8.65 -0.27
N HIS A 165 -7.75 8.64 0.15
CA HIS A 165 -7.17 9.76 0.92
C HIS A 165 -7.36 11.09 0.18
N GLY A 166 -7.04 11.13 -1.12
CA GLY A 166 -7.22 12.32 -1.94
C GLY A 166 -8.66 12.82 -2.03
N VAL A 167 -9.64 11.93 -2.11
CA VAL A 167 -11.07 12.28 -2.09
C VAL A 167 -11.44 12.94 -0.76
N GLN A 168 -10.97 12.39 0.38
CA GLN A 168 -11.24 13.00 1.69
C GLN A 168 -10.49 14.33 1.89
N CYS A 169 -9.30 14.49 1.31
CA CYS A 169 -8.61 15.79 1.30
C CYS A 169 -9.49 16.86 0.64
N VAL A 170 -10.03 16.57 -0.55
CA VAL A 170 -10.94 17.49 -1.27
C VAL A 170 -12.18 17.81 -0.42
N VAL A 171 -12.78 16.80 0.20
CA VAL A 171 -13.97 16.96 1.05
C VAL A 171 -13.68 17.78 2.32
N ALA A 172 -12.48 17.67 2.86
CA ALA A 172 -12.00 18.43 4.00
C ALA A 172 -11.50 19.85 3.66
N GLY A 173 -11.41 20.19 2.37
CA GLY A 173 -10.82 21.45 1.92
C GLY A 173 -9.29 21.49 2.00
N VAL A 174 -8.64 20.33 2.16
CA VAL A 174 -7.17 20.20 2.17
C VAL A 174 -6.68 20.05 0.72
N ARG A 175 -5.81 20.95 0.26
CA ARG A 175 -5.28 20.90 -1.10
C ARG A 175 -4.40 19.67 -1.29
N VAL A 176 -4.56 19.00 -2.44
CA VAL A 176 -3.69 17.90 -2.87
C VAL A 176 -2.62 18.48 -3.78
N LYS A 177 -1.36 18.48 -3.35
CA LYS A 177 -0.22 18.99 -4.14
C LYS A 177 0.06 18.09 -5.32
N SER A 178 0.25 16.79 -5.06
CA SER A 178 0.51 15.80 -6.11
C SER A 178 0.11 14.40 -5.65
N ALA A 179 -0.02 13.49 -6.62
CA ALA A 179 0.00 12.06 -6.38
C ALA A 179 1.36 11.52 -6.82
N ALA A 180 1.90 10.53 -6.13
CA ALA A 180 3.18 9.94 -6.45
C ALA A 180 3.08 8.42 -6.49
N LEU A 181 3.83 7.80 -7.41
CA LEU A 181 4.15 6.38 -7.36
C LEU A 181 5.46 6.23 -6.58
N LEU A 182 5.45 5.45 -5.51
CA LEU A 182 6.63 5.08 -4.74
C LEU A 182 7.19 3.77 -5.28
N LEU A 183 8.45 3.78 -5.71
CA LEU A 183 9.20 2.59 -6.09
C LEU A 183 10.35 2.42 -5.10
N ALA A 184 10.33 1.38 -4.28
CA ALA A 184 11.42 1.03 -3.39
C ALA A 184 12.11 -0.25 -3.89
N VAL A 185 13.32 -0.53 -3.40
CA VAL A 185 14.10 -1.71 -3.85
C VAL A 185 13.28 -3.00 -3.82
N ILE A 186 12.52 -3.23 -2.75
CA ILE A 186 11.79 -4.48 -2.50
C ILE A 186 10.27 -4.32 -2.51
N THR A 187 9.76 -3.12 -2.72
CA THR A 187 8.31 -2.85 -2.65
C THR A 187 7.94 -1.65 -3.51
N PHE A 188 6.65 -1.44 -3.72
CA PHE A 188 6.11 -0.26 -4.38
C PHE A 188 4.87 0.20 -3.63
N GLY A 189 4.53 1.46 -3.81
CA GLY A 189 3.48 2.15 -3.09
C GLY A 189 2.93 3.29 -3.92
N GLY A 190 1.96 3.98 -3.35
CA GLY A 190 1.48 5.25 -3.85
C GLY A 190 1.54 6.25 -2.70
N ALA A 191 1.39 7.52 -3.04
CA ALA A 191 1.17 8.56 -2.05
C ALA A 191 0.28 9.62 -2.66
N VAL A 192 -0.71 10.09 -1.92
CA VAL A 192 -1.28 11.42 -2.13
C VAL A 192 -0.60 12.38 -1.16
N GLU A 193 -0.05 13.48 -1.70
CA GLU A 193 0.66 14.50 -0.94
C GLU A 193 -0.30 15.66 -0.61
N PRO A 194 -0.91 15.69 0.59
CA PRO A 194 -1.69 16.83 1.03
C PRO A 194 -0.78 18.04 1.31
N ASP A 195 -1.33 19.24 1.20
CA ASP A 195 -0.69 20.44 1.69
C ASP A 195 -0.55 20.38 3.23
N GLU A 196 0.67 20.54 3.72
CA GLU A 196 0.99 20.39 5.14
C GLU A 196 0.33 21.45 6.01
N ASP A 197 0.21 22.68 5.52
CA ASP A 197 -0.37 23.79 6.29
C ASP A 197 -1.89 23.62 6.36
N ASP A 198 -2.52 23.28 5.23
CA ASP A 198 -3.94 22.92 5.20
C ASP A 198 -4.23 21.71 6.12
N MET A 199 -3.35 20.70 6.15
CA MET A 199 -3.49 19.52 7.00
C MET A 199 -3.36 19.85 8.48
N LYS A 200 -2.42 20.72 8.86
CA LYS A 200 -2.26 21.18 10.25
C LYS A 200 -3.45 22.03 10.72
N ALA A 201 -4.05 22.80 9.82
CA ALA A 201 -5.21 23.62 10.09
C ALA A 201 -6.54 22.82 10.09
N ALA A 202 -6.55 21.61 9.55
CA ALA A 202 -7.75 20.80 9.40
C ALA A 202 -8.34 20.40 10.78
N PRO A 203 -9.67 20.44 10.95
CA PRO A 203 -10.32 19.93 12.15
C PRO A 203 -10.00 18.45 12.38
N LEU A 204 -9.86 18.04 13.66
CA LEU A 204 -9.51 16.67 14.04
C LEU A 204 -10.31 15.61 13.26
N LEU A 205 -11.64 15.74 13.21
CA LEU A 205 -12.48 14.75 12.55
C LEU A 205 -12.24 14.69 11.03
N SER A 206 -11.86 15.80 10.39
CA SER A 206 -11.46 15.80 8.98
C SER A 206 -10.15 15.04 8.79
N SER A 207 -9.15 15.28 9.64
CA SER A 207 -7.87 14.55 9.59
C SER A 207 -8.07 13.06 9.83
N LEU A 208 -8.89 12.68 10.81
CA LEU A 208 -9.24 11.28 11.07
C LEU A 208 -9.93 10.63 9.87
N ARG A 209 -10.86 11.33 9.20
CA ARG A 209 -11.50 10.82 7.97
C ARG A 209 -10.49 10.64 6.86
N ILE A 210 -9.58 11.59 6.66
CA ILE A 210 -8.54 11.48 5.63
C ILE A 210 -7.74 10.21 5.85
N PHE A 211 -7.14 10.02 7.04
CA PHE A 211 -6.31 8.85 7.32
C PHE A 211 -7.10 7.53 7.36
N ALA A 212 -8.34 7.50 7.84
CA ALA A 212 -9.11 6.25 7.92
C ALA A 212 -9.61 5.74 6.56
N PHE A 213 -9.82 6.64 5.60
CA PHE A 213 -10.63 6.31 4.42
C PHE A 213 -9.91 5.42 3.41
N GLY A 214 -8.57 5.50 3.31
CA GLY A 214 -7.76 4.57 2.52
C GLY A 214 -8.00 3.12 2.94
N SER A 215 -7.83 2.81 4.22
CA SER A 215 -8.07 1.44 4.71
C SER A 215 -9.54 1.04 4.67
N PHE A 216 -10.47 1.98 4.84
CA PHE A 216 -11.89 1.67 4.70
C PHE A 216 -12.24 1.18 3.29
N VAL A 217 -11.77 1.87 2.25
CA VAL A 217 -11.97 1.46 0.85
C VAL A 217 -11.37 0.09 0.59
N ASN A 218 -10.16 -0.17 1.09
CA ASN A 218 -9.51 -1.48 0.96
C ASN A 218 -10.24 -2.58 1.75
N LEU A 219 -10.78 -2.28 2.93
CA LEU A 219 -11.56 -3.24 3.70
C LEU A 219 -12.84 -3.61 2.95
N VAL A 220 -13.59 -2.61 2.46
CA VAL A 220 -14.82 -2.82 1.69
C VAL A 220 -14.52 -3.64 0.44
N MET A 221 -13.50 -3.26 -0.34
CA MET A 221 -13.09 -3.99 -1.53
C MET A 221 -12.74 -5.44 -1.21
N GLY A 222 -11.93 -5.68 -0.17
CA GLY A 222 -11.52 -7.00 0.24
C GLY A 222 -12.69 -7.88 0.67
N VAL A 223 -13.59 -7.36 1.52
CA VAL A 223 -14.78 -8.08 1.98
C VAL A 223 -15.74 -8.37 0.82
N SER A 224 -16.00 -7.40 -0.05
CA SER A 224 -16.85 -7.59 -1.23
C SER A 224 -16.29 -8.67 -2.16
N LEU A 225 -14.97 -8.72 -2.35
CA LEU A 225 -14.32 -9.74 -3.17
C LEU A 225 -14.34 -11.12 -2.51
N ILE A 226 -14.22 -11.22 -1.18
CA ILE A 226 -14.37 -12.48 -0.46
C ILE A 226 -15.78 -13.05 -0.66
N LEU A 227 -16.81 -12.21 -0.52
CA LEU A 227 -18.20 -12.60 -0.75
C LEU A 227 -18.43 -13.04 -2.19
N PHE A 228 -17.91 -12.28 -3.15
CA PHE A 228 -17.95 -12.65 -4.57
C PHE A 228 -17.28 -14.01 -4.80
N PHE A 229 -16.07 -14.21 -4.26
CA PHE A 229 -15.34 -15.44 -4.48
C PHE A 229 -16.01 -16.65 -3.81
N SER A 230 -16.63 -16.47 -2.64
CA SER A 230 -17.41 -17.53 -1.97
C SER A 230 -18.57 -18.06 -2.82
N LEU A 231 -19.10 -17.25 -3.73
CA LEU A 231 -20.24 -17.61 -4.58
C LEU A 231 -19.80 -18.14 -5.96
N TRP A 232 -18.66 -17.66 -6.48
CA TRP A 232 -18.27 -17.84 -7.89
C TRP A 232 -16.93 -18.55 -8.12
N ARG A 233 -16.22 -19.00 -7.08
CA ARG A 233 -14.86 -19.59 -7.19
C ARG A 233 -14.75 -20.71 -8.24
N GLY A 234 -15.76 -21.57 -8.37
CA GLY A 234 -15.73 -22.74 -9.25
C GLY A 234 -15.94 -22.45 -10.75
N THR A 235 -16.32 -21.24 -11.12
CA THR A 235 -16.68 -20.88 -12.51
C THR A 235 -15.70 -19.90 -13.16
N LEU A 236 -14.75 -19.37 -12.40
CA LEU A 236 -13.82 -18.34 -12.88
C LEU A 236 -12.65 -18.97 -13.67
N PRO A 237 -12.23 -18.36 -14.78
CA PRO A 237 -10.98 -18.73 -15.44
C PRO A 237 -9.79 -18.64 -14.47
N LEU A 238 -8.83 -19.55 -14.59
CA LEU A 238 -7.69 -19.66 -13.65
C LEU A 238 -6.95 -18.33 -13.45
N ALA A 239 -6.69 -17.61 -14.55
CA ALA A 239 -6.04 -16.30 -14.54
C ALA A 239 -6.83 -15.25 -13.74
N MET A 240 -8.15 -15.18 -13.97
CA MET A 240 -9.04 -14.28 -13.23
C MET A 240 -9.12 -14.66 -11.75
N GLY A 241 -9.17 -15.95 -11.45
CA GLY A 241 -9.12 -16.46 -10.08
C GLY A 241 -7.84 -16.06 -9.35
N ALA A 242 -6.68 -16.17 -10.01
CA ALA A 242 -5.39 -15.77 -9.45
C ALA A 242 -5.32 -14.26 -9.16
N PHE A 243 -5.73 -13.43 -10.12
CA PHE A 243 -5.79 -11.97 -9.94
C PHE A 243 -6.72 -11.57 -8.80
N LEU A 244 -7.95 -12.08 -8.77
CA LEU A 244 -8.92 -11.74 -7.74
C LEU A 244 -8.49 -12.24 -6.35
N ASN A 245 -7.81 -13.38 -6.28
CA ASN A 245 -7.23 -13.89 -5.04
C ASN A 245 -6.22 -12.91 -4.45
N TRP A 246 -5.25 -12.48 -5.26
CA TRP A 246 -4.31 -11.45 -4.86
C TRP A 246 -4.99 -10.13 -4.52
N LEU A 247 -6.02 -9.74 -5.28
CA LEU A 247 -6.76 -8.49 -5.05
C LEU A 247 -7.43 -8.47 -3.68
N TYR A 248 -8.21 -9.50 -3.31
CA TYR A 248 -8.85 -9.52 -1.99
C TYR A 248 -7.81 -9.69 -0.87
N PHE A 249 -6.78 -10.51 -1.09
CA PHE A 249 -5.75 -10.77 -0.10
C PHE A 249 -4.98 -9.50 0.24
N ILE A 250 -4.48 -8.77 -0.76
CA ILE A 250 -3.74 -7.52 -0.55
C ILE A 250 -4.66 -6.45 0.01
N SER A 251 -5.90 -6.33 -0.50
CA SER A 251 -6.87 -5.35 -0.03
C SER A 251 -7.19 -5.51 1.46
N THR A 252 -7.48 -6.73 1.91
CA THR A 252 -7.77 -7.01 3.33
C THR A 252 -6.54 -6.81 4.23
N ASN A 253 -5.38 -7.34 3.85
CA ASN A 253 -4.17 -7.21 4.65
C ASN A 253 -3.68 -5.76 4.72
N LEU A 254 -3.69 -5.03 3.61
CA LEU A 254 -3.28 -3.62 3.60
C LEU A 254 -4.22 -2.75 4.43
N ALA A 255 -5.54 -3.01 4.39
CA ALA A 255 -6.49 -2.32 5.27
C ALA A 255 -6.13 -2.49 6.75
N LEU A 256 -5.97 -3.75 7.19
CA LEU A 256 -5.67 -4.09 8.58
C LEU A 256 -4.32 -3.52 9.03
N VAL A 257 -3.27 -3.73 8.22
CA VAL A 257 -1.92 -3.26 8.55
C VAL A 257 -1.89 -1.73 8.61
N ASN A 258 -2.47 -1.01 7.65
CA ASN A 258 -2.44 0.45 7.68
C ASN A 258 -3.19 1.06 8.86
N MET A 259 -4.15 0.35 9.47
CA MET A 259 -4.83 0.82 10.68
C MET A 259 -4.06 0.54 11.98
N LEU A 260 -2.87 -0.07 11.93
CA LEU A 260 -2.03 -0.22 13.12
C LEU A 260 -1.64 1.15 13.70
N PRO A 261 -1.62 1.31 15.03
CA PRO A 261 -1.24 2.54 15.70
C PRO A 261 0.28 2.74 15.74
N VAL A 262 0.94 2.64 14.58
CA VAL A 262 2.40 2.70 14.42
C VAL A 262 2.73 3.60 13.23
N TYR A 263 3.59 4.60 13.44
CA TYR A 263 4.10 5.44 12.35
C TYR A 263 5.04 4.64 11.43
N PRO A 264 4.97 4.74 10.09
CA PRO A 264 4.23 5.72 9.27
C PRO A 264 2.81 5.35 8.80
N LEU A 265 2.20 4.31 9.36
CA LEU A 265 0.88 3.82 8.94
C LEU A 265 -0.25 4.79 9.33
N ASP A 266 -1.36 4.74 8.61
CA ASP A 266 -2.50 5.65 8.79
C ASP A 266 -3.08 5.63 10.20
N GLY A 267 -3.19 4.46 10.82
CA GLY A 267 -3.64 4.32 12.20
C GLY A 267 -2.71 5.03 13.20
N GLY A 268 -1.41 5.06 12.91
CA GLY A 268 -0.44 5.86 13.66
C GLY A 268 -0.58 7.37 13.42
N GLN A 269 -0.97 7.78 12.21
CA GLN A 269 -1.30 9.18 11.90
C GLN A 269 -2.59 9.62 12.61
N MET A 270 -3.61 8.77 12.61
CA MET A 270 -4.86 8.98 13.36
C MET A 270 -4.61 9.10 14.86
N LEU A 271 -3.83 8.17 15.44
CA LEU A 271 -3.48 8.21 16.85
C LEU A 271 -2.79 9.53 17.22
N ARG A 272 -1.82 9.98 16.41
CA ARG A 272 -1.13 11.24 16.66
C ARG A 272 -2.02 12.47 16.48
N ALA A 273 -2.87 12.50 15.46
CA ALA A 273 -3.84 13.58 15.27
C ALA A 273 -4.79 13.70 16.47
N TRP A 274 -5.23 12.56 17.02
CA TRP A 274 -6.04 12.56 18.25
C TRP A 274 -5.23 12.97 19.47
N LEU A 275 -4.03 12.43 19.66
CA LEU A 275 -3.17 12.76 20.80
C LEU A 275 -2.72 14.23 20.81
N SER A 276 -2.60 14.89 19.65
CA SER A 276 -2.28 16.32 19.60
C SER A 276 -3.38 17.22 20.18
N THR A 277 -4.58 16.68 20.44
CA THR A 277 -5.66 17.40 21.14
C THR A 277 -5.77 17.03 22.62
N GLN A 278 -4.91 16.12 23.11
CA GLN A 278 -4.90 15.65 24.49
C GLN A 278 -3.70 16.24 25.24
N GLU A 279 -3.80 16.33 26.56
CA GLU A 279 -2.71 16.74 27.45
C GLU A 279 -2.38 15.65 28.49
N GLY A 280 -1.23 15.78 29.15
CA GLY A 280 -0.88 14.94 30.30
C GLY A 280 -0.42 13.52 29.95
N TRP A 281 -0.92 12.52 30.69
CA TRP A 281 -0.40 11.14 30.64
C TRP A 281 -0.72 10.40 29.33
N MET A 282 -1.80 10.78 28.64
CA MET A 282 -2.26 10.15 27.41
C MET A 282 -1.22 10.31 26.28
N VAL A 283 -0.58 11.47 26.20
CA VAL A 283 0.52 11.75 25.25
C VAL A 283 1.75 10.90 25.55
N ARG A 284 2.06 10.68 26.85
CA ARG A 284 3.16 9.79 27.25
C ARG A 284 2.89 8.33 26.89
N GLY A 285 1.62 7.94 26.87
CA GLY A 285 1.15 6.60 26.48
C GLY A 285 1.39 6.24 25.01
N GLU A 286 1.58 7.23 24.11
CA GLU A 286 1.83 6.98 22.68
C GLU A 286 2.99 6.01 22.45
N ARG A 287 4.10 6.20 23.19
CA ARG A 287 5.30 5.36 23.06
C ARG A 287 5.00 3.93 23.46
N LEU A 288 4.22 3.74 24.53
CA LEU A 288 3.84 2.40 25.00
C LEU A 288 2.95 1.69 23.98
N VAL A 289 1.96 2.38 23.42
CA VAL A 289 1.10 1.82 22.36
C VAL A 289 1.95 1.46 21.14
N ARG A 290 2.74 2.41 20.62
CA ARG A 290 3.58 2.19 19.43
C ARG A 290 4.53 1.02 19.60
N TYR A 291 5.29 1.00 20.70
CA TYR A 291 6.27 -0.06 20.94
C TYR A 291 5.62 -1.39 21.31
N GLY A 292 4.47 -1.38 21.99
CA GLY A 292 3.69 -2.58 22.26
C GLY A 292 3.20 -3.26 20.99
N PHE A 293 2.63 -2.50 20.05
CA PHE A 293 2.21 -3.03 18.75
C PHE A 293 3.38 -3.49 17.89
N LEU A 294 4.49 -2.73 17.87
CA LEU A 294 5.72 -3.15 17.18
C LEU A 294 6.25 -4.47 17.75
N ALA A 295 6.32 -4.61 19.08
CA ALA A 295 6.77 -5.84 19.73
C ALA A 295 5.83 -7.01 19.40
N LEU A 296 4.52 -6.79 19.42
CA LEU A 296 3.51 -7.80 19.07
C LEU A 296 3.67 -8.29 17.62
N MET A 297 3.88 -7.38 16.67
CA MET A 297 4.12 -7.71 15.27
C MET A 297 5.45 -8.41 15.05
N VAL A 298 6.55 -7.85 15.58
CA VAL A 298 7.89 -8.41 15.41
C VAL A 298 7.96 -9.80 16.02
N SER A 299 7.34 -10.02 17.18
CA SER A 299 7.27 -11.35 17.80
C SER A 299 6.54 -12.35 16.89
N ASN A 300 5.41 -11.96 16.30
CA ASN A 300 4.69 -12.80 15.35
C ASN A 300 5.54 -13.12 14.11
N LEU A 301 6.21 -12.12 13.55
CA LEU A 301 7.08 -12.28 12.38
C LEU A 301 8.27 -13.20 12.69
N VAL A 302 8.99 -12.95 13.78
CA VAL A 302 10.17 -13.74 14.17
C VAL A 302 9.79 -15.19 14.44
N LEU A 303 8.71 -15.44 15.19
CA LEU A 303 8.24 -16.80 15.45
C LEU A 303 7.75 -17.49 14.18
N SER A 304 7.11 -16.74 13.27
CA SER A 304 6.72 -17.26 11.96
C SER A 304 7.92 -17.68 11.13
N LEU A 305 8.94 -16.82 11.02
CA LEU A 305 10.16 -17.13 10.28
C LEU A 305 10.96 -18.27 10.92
N ALA A 306 11.04 -18.33 12.24
CA ALA A 306 11.71 -19.41 12.95
C ALA A 306 11.01 -20.76 12.76
N ARG A 307 9.67 -20.77 12.67
CA ARG A 307 8.88 -22.00 12.54
C ARG A 307 8.72 -22.47 11.09
N PHE A 308 8.43 -21.55 10.19
CA PHE A 308 8.04 -21.85 8.81
C PHE A 308 9.12 -21.53 7.78
N GLY A 309 10.13 -20.73 8.15
CA GLY A 309 11.07 -20.16 7.20
C GLY A 309 10.40 -19.15 6.25
N LEU A 310 11.03 -18.92 5.10
CA LEU A 310 10.42 -18.17 4.00
C LEU A 310 9.71 -19.15 3.07
N VAL A 311 8.37 -19.16 3.13
CA VAL A 311 7.55 -20.04 2.28
C VAL A 311 7.02 -19.25 1.07
N PRO A 312 7.35 -19.65 -0.17
CA PRO A 312 6.84 -18.98 -1.36
C PRO A 312 5.40 -19.36 -1.69
N PHE A 313 4.57 -18.35 -1.93
CA PHE A 313 3.17 -18.42 -2.35
C PHE A 313 2.99 -18.30 -3.88
#